data_AF-A0A7R8X7Q4-F1
#
_entry.id   AF-A0A7R8X7Q4-F1
#
_cell.length_a   1.000
_cell.length_b   1.000
_cell.length_c   1.000
_cell.angle_alpha   90.00
_cell.angle_beta   90.00
_cell.angle_gamma   90.00
#
_symmetry.space_group_name_H-M   'P 1'
#
loop_
_entity.id
_entity.type
_entity.pdbx_description
1 polymer ?
#
loop_
_entity_poly.entity_id
_entity_poly.type
_entity_poly.pdbx_seq_one_letter_code
_entity_poly.pdbx_strand_id
1 'polypeptide(L)'
;MHRAQQDVLYEMASLCQNVAIWLMKHAARVAAKEDISMDEAKVVHSCMRKAASIWRMSADKMIPLLTEMYPPGSDLDPTVLDAYINQCTAEAQEVTLGRAVEMKHNASLISALAYETSQMFSSAEKALSTQDISLFGSWRFYLKLKTAFYLAFAYNYVGENLLTVDKCGEAIRALQEGQKYYSEALELCKDYGKQKGPGKSAKLERHMFFRKLGPVIKRTLEKCERENGLIYHEKVPYDPPLLEKRSNTYGLVCPEDLPLPGPSSLWTPIVYKAIDLSRVTSTSDPANSAYKISCINDSNEQRALLDFRPKLIREMIEKYKGKEILLPSPEGAWSVSGSNFKSRFLPSRSSLYMNGVQDSVDSQPNTPEERSADFRHGLELKMLEKTSLQL
;
A
#
# COMPACT_ATOMS: atom_id res chain seq x y z
N MET A 1 10.85 25.82 15.15
CA MET A 1 9.66 26.51 14.63
C MET A 1 9.89 26.75 13.16
N HIS A 2 9.03 26.22 12.30
CA HIS A 2 9.13 26.47 10.85
C HIS A 2 8.67 27.89 10.53
N ARG A 3 9.28 28.50 9.52
CA ARG A 3 8.83 29.78 8.96
C ARG A 3 7.61 29.48 8.10
N ALA A 4 6.52 30.24 8.27
CA ALA A 4 5.38 30.14 7.36
C ALA A 4 5.81 30.64 5.97
N GLN A 5 5.57 29.85 4.93
CA GLN A 5 5.89 30.23 3.55
C GLN A 5 4.67 30.90 2.91
N GLN A 6 4.88 32.03 2.22
CA GLN A 6 3.85 32.69 1.43
C GLN A 6 3.81 32.13 0.00
N ASP A 7 3.66 30.81 -0.12
CA ASP A 7 3.64 30.09 -1.39
C ASP A 7 2.38 29.20 -1.47
N VAL A 8 1.59 29.36 -2.54
CA VAL A 8 0.38 28.56 -2.77
C VAL A 8 0.69 27.09 -3.03
N LEU A 9 1.88 26.77 -3.56
CA LEU A 9 2.33 25.40 -3.77
C LEU A 9 2.76 24.74 -2.46
N TYR A 10 3.28 25.51 -1.50
CA TYR A 10 3.55 25.02 -0.14
C TYR A 10 2.25 24.61 0.55
N GLU A 11 1.25 25.50 0.58
CA GLU A 11 -0.07 25.21 1.16
C GLU A 11 -0.75 24.04 0.43
N MET A 12 -0.72 24.01 -0.91
CA MET A 12 -1.32 22.92 -1.69
C MET A 12 -0.63 21.57 -1.42
N ALA A 13 0.70 21.56 -1.27
CA ALA A 13 1.44 20.36 -0.88
C ALA A 13 1.03 19.91 0.53
N SER A 14 1.08 20.80 1.54
CA SER A 14 0.69 20.46 2.92
C SER A 14 -0.76 19.96 3.04
N LEU A 15 -1.70 20.53 2.28
CA LEU A 15 -3.08 20.02 2.21
C LEU A 15 -3.15 18.63 1.57
N CYS A 16 -2.44 18.41 0.46
CA CYS A 16 -2.36 17.10 -0.21
C CYS A 16 -1.77 16.03 0.71
N GLN A 17 -0.66 16.34 1.40
CA GLN A 17 -0.03 15.44 2.36
C GLN A 17 -0.97 15.08 3.52
N ASN A 18 -1.72 16.05 4.07
CA ASN A 18 -2.73 15.78 5.09
C ASN A 18 -3.85 14.85 4.59
N VAL A 19 -4.29 14.98 3.33
CA VAL A 19 -5.25 14.04 2.71
C VAL A 19 -4.65 12.65 2.54
N ALA A 20 -3.37 12.54 2.13
CA ALA A 20 -2.68 11.25 2.03
C ALA A 20 -2.53 10.57 3.40
N ILE A 21 -2.15 11.31 4.43
CA ILE A 21 -2.09 10.84 5.83
C ILE A 21 -3.49 10.39 6.31
N TRP A 22 -4.55 11.12 5.97
CA TRP A 22 -5.92 10.72 6.31
C TRP A 22 -6.31 9.39 5.64
N LEU A 23 -5.99 9.20 4.35
CA LEU A 23 -6.22 7.95 3.63
C LEU A 23 -5.48 6.77 4.27
N MET A 24 -4.20 6.95 4.63
CA MET A 24 -3.40 5.94 5.33
C MET A 24 -4.01 5.58 6.69
N LYS A 25 -4.41 6.58 7.49
CA LYS A 25 -5.04 6.36 8.80
C LYS A 25 -6.41 5.69 8.67
N HIS A 26 -7.20 6.03 7.64
CA HIS A 26 -8.47 5.40 7.35
C HIS A 26 -8.28 3.92 6.99
N ALA A 27 -7.36 3.63 6.07
CA ALA A 27 -6.98 2.27 5.69
C ALA A 27 -6.51 1.45 6.89
N ALA A 28 -5.61 1.98 7.71
CA ALA A 28 -5.14 1.32 8.93
C ALA A 28 -6.28 1.03 9.94
N ARG A 29 -7.24 1.97 10.10
CA ARG A 29 -8.42 1.77 10.97
C ARG A 29 -9.35 0.66 10.46
N VAL A 30 -9.51 0.53 9.15
CA VAL A 30 -10.33 -0.52 8.52
C VAL A 30 -9.60 -1.87 8.60
N ALA A 31 -8.30 -1.90 8.34
CA ALA A 31 -7.44 -3.09 8.43
C ALA A 31 -7.27 -3.64 9.86
N ALA A 32 -7.52 -2.83 10.90
CA ALA A 32 -7.42 -3.25 12.30
C ALA A 32 -8.61 -4.08 12.80
N LYS A 33 -9.67 -4.27 11.99
CA LYS A 33 -10.81 -5.14 12.33
C LYS A 33 -10.40 -6.62 12.29
N GLU A 34 -10.90 -7.41 13.23
CA GLU A 34 -10.61 -8.86 13.28
C GLU A 34 -11.19 -9.61 12.08
N ASP A 35 -12.44 -9.30 11.72
CA ASP A 35 -13.16 -9.84 10.57
C ASP A 35 -13.37 -8.74 9.51
N ILE A 36 -12.35 -8.50 8.67
CA ILE A 36 -12.46 -7.57 7.55
C ILE A 36 -13.20 -8.21 6.37
N SER A 37 -14.24 -7.54 5.86
CA SER A 37 -14.95 -8.00 4.65
C SER A 37 -14.17 -7.71 3.37
N MET A 38 -14.50 -8.40 2.27
CA MET A 38 -13.84 -8.19 0.97
C MET A 38 -13.93 -6.74 0.48
N ASP A 39 -15.07 -6.06 0.69
CA ASP A 39 -15.25 -4.68 0.25
C ASP A 39 -14.46 -3.71 1.13
N GLU A 40 -14.30 -4.00 2.42
CA GLU A 40 -13.40 -3.25 3.30
C GLU A 40 -11.93 -3.45 2.92
N ALA A 41 -11.53 -4.67 2.53
CA ALA A 41 -10.19 -4.92 1.99
C ALA A 41 -9.94 -4.12 0.68
N LYS A 42 -10.94 -4.02 -0.21
CA LYS A 42 -10.88 -3.13 -1.39
C LYS A 42 -10.72 -1.65 -0.99
N VAL A 43 -11.39 -1.21 0.08
CA VAL A 43 -11.22 0.16 0.62
C VAL A 43 -9.79 0.39 1.12
N VAL A 44 -9.22 -0.53 1.92
CA VAL A 44 -7.82 -0.44 2.38
C VAL A 44 -6.88 -0.32 1.17
N HIS A 45 -7.00 -1.22 0.20
CA HIS A 45 -6.19 -1.21 -1.01
C HIS A 45 -6.33 0.09 -1.83
N SER A 46 -7.55 0.58 -2.07
CA SER A 46 -7.77 1.83 -2.82
C SER A 46 -7.25 3.06 -2.07
N CYS A 47 -7.47 3.14 -0.76
CA CYS A 47 -6.97 4.26 0.06
C CYS A 47 -5.44 4.33 0.03
N MET A 48 -4.74 3.21 0.17
CA MET A 48 -3.28 3.18 0.11
C MET A 48 -2.74 3.54 -1.28
N ARG A 49 -3.34 3.03 -2.36
CA ARG A 49 -2.96 3.40 -3.75
C ARG A 49 -3.17 4.88 -4.06
N LYS A 50 -4.22 5.49 -3.51
CA LYS A 50 -4.50 6.93 -3.62
C LYS A 50 -3.53 7.77 -2.78
N ALA A 51 -3.23 7.35 -1.56
CA ALA A 51 -2.22 8.01 -0.73
C ALA A 51 -0.86 8.03 -1.43
N ALA A 52 -0.40 6.89 -1.95
CA ALA A 52 0.85 6.79 -2.70
C ALA A 52 0.90 7.72 -3.92
N SER A 53 -0.25 7.90 -4.60
CA SER A 53 -0.38 8.82 -5.73
C SER A 53 -0.21 10.27 -5.33
N ILE A 54 -0.86 10.68 -4.24
CA ILE A 54 -0.81 12.06 -3.73
C ILE A 54 0.60 12.41 -3.22
N TRP A 55 1.28 11.47 -2.57
CA TRP A 55 2.69 11.63 -2.19
C TRP A 55 3.60 11.82 -3.42
N ARG A 56 3.47 10.96 -4.43
CA ARG A 56 4.20 11.09 -5.71
C ARG A 56 3.91 12.41 -6.41
N MET A 57 2.65 12.82 -6.47
CA MET A 57 2.23 14.08 -7.08
C MET A 57 2.85 15.30 -6.37
N SER A 58 2.99 15.26 -5.05
CA SER A 58 3.66 16.31 -4.28
C SER A 58 5.16 16.35 -4.59
N ALA A 59 5.82 15.18 -4.62
CA ALA A 59 7.24 15.04 -4.93
C ALA A 59 7.60 15.45 -6.38
N ASP A 60 6.82 15.01 -7.37
CA ASP A 60 7.13 15.21 -8.79
C ASP A 60 6.73 16.60 -9.32
N LYS A 61 5.62 17.16 -8.81
CA LYS A 61 4.96 18.33 -9.43
C LYS A 61 4.88 19.59 -8.57
N MET A 62 4.94 19.47 -7.24
CA MET A 62 4.78 20.62 -6.34
C MET A 62 6.13 21.06 -5.76
N ILE A 63 6.86 20.13 -5.14
CA ILE A 63 8.10 20.43 -4.43
C ILE A 63 9.22 21.01 -5.31
N PRO A 64 9.43 20.54 -6.57
CA PRO A 64 10.42 21.14 -7.48
C PRO A 64 10.08 22.56 -7.94
N LEU A 65 8.87 23.04 -7.64
CA LEU A 65 8.37 24.37 -8.01
C LEU A 65 8.23 25.32 -6.80
N LEU A 66 8.58 24.89 -5.58
CA LEU A 66 8.54 25.73 -4.39
C LEU A 66 9.52 26.90 -4.47
N THR A 67 9.10 28.06 -4.00
CA THR A 67 9.90 29.29 -3.99
C THR A 67 11.01 29.26 -2.94
N GLU A 68 10.74 28.67 -1.77
CA GLU A 68 11.70 28.49 -0.68
C GLU A 68 12.09 27.01 -0.55
N MET A 69 13.36 26.73 -0.26
CA MET A 69 13.79 25.35 -0.02
C MET A 69 13.15 24.76 1.24
N TYR A 70 12.77 23.49 1.17
CA TYR A 70 12.35 22.72 2.34
C TYR A 70 13.54 22.40 3.27
N PRO A 71 13.32 22.31 4.59
CA PRO A 71 14.33 21.80 5.51
C PRO A 71 14.63 20.31 5.27
N PRO A 72 15.89 19.85 5.35
CA PRO A 72 16.22 18.42 5.35
C PRO A 72 15.49 17.69 6.49
N GLY A 73 14.99 16.49 6.22
CA GLY A 73 14.20 15.68 7.16
C GLY A 73 12.81 16.22 7.49
N SER A 74 12.31 17.22 6.74
CA SER A 74 10.91 17.66 6.83
C SER A 74 9.96 16.70 6.10
N ASP A 75 8.66 16.92 6.26
CA ASP A 75 7.59 16.28 5.47
C ASP A 75 7.62 16.63 3.98
N LEU A 76 8.36 17.67 3.57
CA LEU A 76 8.63 18.02 2.18
C LEU A 76 9.94 17.43 1.62
N ASP A 77 10.74 16.73 2.44
CA ASP A 77 11.98 16.09 1.97
C ASP A 77 11.66 14.93 1.00
N PRO A 78 12.21 14.92 -0.24
CA PRO A 78 11.98 13.85 -1.21
C PRO A 78 12.26 12.45 -0.67
N THR A 79 13.24 12.28 0.21
CA THR A 79 13.55 10.97 0.81
C THR A 79 12.47 10.48 1.78
N VAL A 80 11.80 11.40 2.48
CA VAL A 80 10.65 11.13 3.34
C VAL A 80 9.42 10.79 2.49
N LEU A 81 9.27 11.46 1.34
CA LEU A 81 8.18 11.21 0.40
C LEU A 81 8.33 9.88 -0.32
N ASP A 82 9.53 9.53 -0.78
CA ASP A 82 9.85 8.22 -1.33
C ASP A 82 9.57 7.10 -0.32
N ALA A 83 9.88 7.31 0.95
CA ALA A 83 9.54 6.37 2.01
C ALA A 83 8.01 6.18 2.15
N TYR A 84 7.23 7.27 2.11
CA TYR A 84 5.76 7.20 2.11
C TYR A 84 5.18 6.53 0.85
N ILE A 85 5.68 6.83 -0.34
CA ILE A 85 5.25 6.23 -1.61
C ILE A 85 5.49 4.72 -1.58
N ASN A 86 6.69 4.30 -1.18
CA ASN A 86 7.06 2.89 -1.08
C ASN A 86 6.26 2.18 0.03
N GLN A 87 6.07 2.78 1.21
CA GLN A 87 5.23 2.20 2.27
C GLN A 87 3.77 2.03 1.82
N CYS A 88 3.14 3.06 1.26
CA CYS A 88 1.74 2.97 0.83
C CYS A 88 1.57 1.91 -0.26
N THR A 89 2.55 1.78 -1.16
CA THR A 89 2.55 0.73 -2.20
C THR A 89 2.72 -0.65 -1.58
N ALA A 90 3.63 -0.82 -0.63
CA ALA A 90 3.86 -2.07 0.10
C ALA A 90 2.64 -2.50 0.91
N GLU A 91 2.02 -1.60 1.68
CA GLU A 91 0.83 -1.88 2.50
C GLU A 91 -0.40 -2.19 1.64
N ALA A 92 -0.50 -1.62 0.44
CA ALA A 92 -1.48 -2.07 -0.56
C ALA A 92 -1.16 -3.47 -1.12
N GLN A 93 0.12 -3.78 -1.35
CA GLN A 93 0.58 -5.09 -1.80
C GLN A 93 0.27 -6.19 -0.78
N GLU A 94 0.29 -5.89 0.53
CA GLU A 94 -0.14 -6.83 1.59
C GLU A 94 -1.59 -7.30 1.39
N VAL A 95 -2.49 -6.40 0.98
CA VAL A 95 -3.90 -6.74 0.72
C VAL A 95 -4.01 -7.68 -0.48
N THR A 96 -3.28 -7.39 -1.56
CA THR A 96 -3.24 -8.24 -2.75
C THR A 96 -2.64 -9.61 -2.46
N LEU A 97 -1.58 -9.68 -1.65
CA LEU A 97 -0.97 -10.92 -1.18
C LEU A 97 -1.93 -11.72 -0.30
N GLY A 98 -2.60 -11.08 0.66
CA GLY A 98 -3.63 -11.70 1.50
C GLY A 98 -4.77 -12.30 0.66
N ARG A 99 -5.22 -11.56 -0.37
CA ARG A 99 -6.23 -12.05 -1.32
C ARG A 99 -5.72 -13.22 -2.17
N ALA A 100 -4.45 -13.20 -2.60
CA ALA A 100 -3.86 -14.30 -3.37
C ALA A 100 -3.80 -15.62 -2.55
N VAL A 101 -3.52 -15.50 -1.25
CA VAL A 101 -3.58 -16.62 -0.29
C VAL A 101 -5.01 -17.11 -0.09
N GLU A 102 -5.96 -16.19 0.12
CA GLU A 102 -7.38 -16.52 0.29
C GLU A 102 -7.96 -17.26 -0.92
N MET A 103 -7.59 -16.83 -2.13
CA MET A 103 -7.96 -17.48 -3.39
C MET A 103 -7.16 -18.75 -3.71
N LYS A 104 -6.26 -19.19 -2.83
CA LYS A 104 -5.41 -20.39 -2.98
C LYS A 104 -4.63 -20.41 -4.30
N HIS A 105 -4.05 -19.27 -4.68
CA HIS A 105 -3.12 -19.24 -5.82
C HIS A 105 -1.90 -20.14 -5.55
N ASN A 106 -1.22 -20.53 -6.64
CA ASN A 106 -0.01 -21.35 -6.55
C ASN A 106 1.04 -20.71 -5.61
N ALA A 107 1.62 -21.51 -4.71
CA ALA A 107 2.64 -21.10 -3.74
C ALA A 107 3.80 -20.32 -4.39
N SER A 108 4.22 -20.71 -5.59
CA SER A 108 5.22 -20.01 -6.40
C SER A 108 4.88 -18.53 -6.66
N LEU A 109 3.61 -18.21 -6.92
CA LEU A 109 3.15 -16.83 -7.12
C LEU A 109 3.06 -16.07 -5.79
N ILE A 110 2.54 -16.72 -4.74
CA ILE A 110 2.42 -16.14 -3.40
C ILE A 110 3.81 -15.77 -2.86
N SER A 111 4.81 -16.63 -3.06
CA SER A 111 6.19 -16.37 -2.71
C SER A 111 6.76 -15.16 -3.45
N ALA A 112 6.58 -15.07 -4.77
CA ALA A 112 7.06 -13.94 -5.56
C ALA A 112 6.43 -12.61 -5.10
N LEU A 113 5.12 -12.60 -4.86
CA LEU A 113 4.39 -11.43 -4.33
C LEU A 113 4.90 -11.03 -2.94
N ALA A 114 5.13 -11.99 -2.04
CA ALA A 114 5.68 -11.72 -0.71
C ALA A 114 7.12 -11.20 -0.77
N TYR A 115 7.95 -11.74 -1.66
CA TYR A 115 9.31 -11.24 -1.86
C TYR A 115 9.29 -9.79 -2.36
N GLU A 116 8.52 -9.46 -3.40
CA GLU A 116 8.42 -8.07 -3.87
C GLU A 116 7.83 -7.14 -2.81
N THR A 117 6.87 -7.61 -1.98
CA THR A 117 6.38 -6.85 -0.81
C THR A 117 7.54 -6.51 0.16
N SER A 118 8.41 -7.48 0.48
CA SER A 118 9.59 -7.23 1.31
C SER A 118 10.56 -6.22 0.68
N GLN A 119 10.67 -6.22 -0.66
CA GLN A 119 11.55 -5.32 -1.40
C GLN A 119 11.01 -3.88 -1.38
N MET A 120 9.70 -3.68 -1.49
CA MET A 120 9.06 -2.36 -1.33
C MET A 120 9.30 -1.78 0.07
N PHE A 121 9.14 -2.60 1.13
CA PHE A 121 9.48 -2.17 2.50
C PHE A 121 10.98 -1.88 2.69
N SER A 122 11.86 -2.68 2.08
CA SER A 122 13.31 -2.44 2.10
C SER A 122 13.68 -1.11 1.40
N SER A 123 13.04 -0.79 0.27
CA SER A 123 13.22 0.49 -0.43
C SER A 123 12.75 1.66 0.42
N ALA A 124 11.61 1.54 1.11
CA ALA A 124 11.13 2.56 2.04
C ALA A 124 12.13 2.81 3.19
N GLU A 125 12.74 1.77 3.77
CA GLU A 125 13.73 1.93 4.85
C GLU A 125 15.03 2.56 4.34
N LYS A 126 15.48 2.19 3.14
CA LYS A 126 16.68 2.75 2.51
C LYS A 126 16.53 4.24 2.22
N ALA A 127 15.34 4.69 1.81
CA ALA A 127 15.05 6.11 1.62
C ALA A 127 15.27 6.91 2.93
N LEU A 128 14.91 6.35 4.08
CA LEU A 128 15.13 6.96 5.41
C LEU A 128 16.52 6.66 6.00
N SER A 129 17.43 6.00 5.27
CA SER A 129 18.66 5.47 5.86
C SER A 129 19.62 6.54 6.36
N THR A 130 19.62 7.70 5.70
CA THR A 130 20.42 8.90 5.97
C THR A 130 19.79 9.85 7.00
N GLN A 131 18.51 9.65 7.34
CA GLN A 131 17.76 10.52 8.23
C GLN A 131 18.03 10.20 9.71
N ASP A 132 17.85 11.19 10.58
CA ASP A 132 18.15 11.06 12.02
C ASP A 132 17.32 9.95 12.69
N ILE A 133 18.02 8.99 13.29
CA ILE A 133 17.46 7.86 14.02
C ILE A 133 16.62 8.35 15.21
N SER A 134 16.91 9.52 15.80
CA SER A 134 16.11 10.05 16.93
C SER A 134 14.67 10.39 16.55
N LEU A 135 14.43 10.76 15.29
CA LEU A 135 13.11 11.11 14.76
C LEU A 135 12.49 9.96 13.94
N PHE A 136 13.30 9.35 13.07
CA PHE A 136 12.85 8.35 12.10
C PHE A 136 13.03 6.90 12.58
N GLY A 137 13.68 6.67 13.73
CA GLY A 137 14.00 5.35 14.25
C GLY A 137 12.79 4.42 14.33
N SER A 138 11.73 4.84 15.03
CA SER A 138 10.48 4.05 15.15
C SER A 138 9.91 3.63 13.79
N TRP A 139 9.92 4.54 12.80
CA TRP A 139 9.43 4.25 11.45
C TRP A 139 10.34 3.27 10.71
N ARG A 140 11.66 3.47 10.76
CA ARG A 140 12.64 2.55 10.18
C ARG A 140 12.55 1.15 10.77
N PHE A 141 12.40 1.01 12.09
CA PHE A 141 12.22 -0.30 12.72
C PHE A 141 10.94 -1.01 12.25
N TYR A 142 9.82 -0.28 12.05
CA TYR A 142 8.61 -0.84 11.45
C TYR A 142 8.85 -1.36 10.03
N LEU A 143 9.57 -0.60 9.18
CA LEU A 143 9.87 -1.00 7.81
C LEU A 143 10.84 -2.20 7.75
N LYS A 144 11.84 -2.28 8.64
CA LYS A 144 12.72 -3.46 8.78
C LYS A 144 11.94 -4.70 9.22
N LEU A 145 11.09 -4.56 10.23
CA LEU A 145 10.21 -5.62 10.73
C LEU A 145 9.33 -6.18 9.61
N LYS A 146 8.67 -5.31 8.85
CA LYS A 146 7.85 -5.69 7.69
C LYS A 146 8.69 -6.39 6.60
N THR A 147 9.89 -5.89 6.32
CA THR A 147 10.84 -6.54 5.38
C THR A 147 11.16 -7.98 5.81
N ALA A 148 11.62 -8.18 7.06
CA ALA A 148 11.95 -9.51 7.59
C ALA A 148 10.73 -10.45 7.65
N PHE A 149 9.56 -9.92 8.04
CA PHE A 149 8.30 -10.68 8.07
C PHE A 149 7.90 -11.19 6.68
N TYR A 150 7.98 -10.37 5.63
CA TYR A 150 7.64 -10.79 4.28
C TYR A 150 8.70 -11.65 3.60
N LEU A 151 9.97 -11.55 4.00
CA LEU A 151 10.99 -12.54 3.64
C LEU A 151 10.66 -13.92 4.24
N ALA A 152 10.33 -13.98 5.53
CA ALA A 152 9.89 -15.22 6.17
C ALA A 152 8.65 -15.84 5.49
N PHE A 153 7.70 -14.98 5.09
CA PHE A 153 6.51 -15.38 4.34
C PHE A 153 6.87 -15.93 2.94
N ALA A 154 7.77 -15.26 2.21
CA ALA A 154 8.22 -15.72 0.90
C ALA A 154 8.89 -17.11 0.99
N TYR A 155 9.85 -17.28 1.91
CA TYR A 155 10.53 -18.56 2.12
C TYR A 155 9.59 -19.70 2.53
N ASN A 156 8.51 -19.43 3.28
CA ASN A 156 7.48 -20.44 3.56
C ASN A 156 6.87 -20.99 2.27
N TYR A 157 6.43 -20.11 1.38
CA TYR A 157 5.81 -20.51 0.12
C TYR A 157 6.81 -21.02 -0.94
N VAL A 158 8.10 -20.65 -0.86
CA VAL A 158 9.17 -21.37 -1.59
C VAL A 158 9.27 -22.80 -1.10
N GLY A 159 9.29 -23.04 0.22
CA GLY A 159 9.34 -24.38 0.79
C GLY A 159 8.15 -25.24 0.35
N GLU A 160 6.94 -24.70 0.43
CA GLU A 160 5.73 -25.38 -0.08
C GLU A 160 5.82 -25.69 -1.58
N ASN A 161 6.28 -24.74 -2.41
CA ASN A 161 6.46 -24.96 -3.84
C ASN A 161 7.52 -26.02 -4.15
N LEU A 162 8.67 -25.99 -3.48
CA LEU A 162 9.75 -26.98 -3.65
C LEU A 162 9.30 -28.39 -3.26
N LEU A 163 8.48 -28.51 -2.21
CA LEU A 163 7.88 -29.78 -1.83
C LEU A 163 6.94 -30.34 -2.91
N THR A 164 6.20 -29.49 -3.63
CA THR A 164 5.33 -29.94 -4.74
C THR A 164 6.09 -30.37 -6.01
N VAL A 165 7.41 -30.17 -6.06
CA VAL A 165 8.29 -30.64 -7.15
C VAL A 165 9.36 -31.62 -6.62
N ASP A 166 9.03 -32.33 -5.55
CA ASP A 166 9.82 -33.40 -4.91
C ASP A 166 11.21 -33.00 -4.37
N LYS A 167 11.55 -31.70 -4.39
CA LYS A 167 12.83 -31.13 -3.89
C LYS A 167 12.81 -30.90 -2.38
N CYS A 168 12.60 -31.97 -1.61
CA CYS A 168 12.39 -31.90 -0.18
C CYS A 168 13.59 -31.35 0.62
N GLY A 169 14.83 -31.61 0.18
CA GLY A 169 16.05 -31.08 0.81
C GLY A 169 16.17 -29.57 0.65
N GLU A 170 15.89 -29.04 -0.54
CA GLU A 170 15.82 -27.59 -0.80
C GLU A 170 14.65 -26.94 -0.01
N ALA A 171 13.51 -27.63 0.09
CA ALA A 171 12.34 -27.16 0.84
C ALA A 171 12.64 -26.97 2.35
N ILE A 172 13.29 -27.96 2.98
CA ILE A 172 13.75 -27.85 4.38
C ILE A 172 14.66 -26.63 4.54
N ARG A 173 15.63 -26.45 3.64
CA ARG A 173 16.59 -25.34 3.74
C ARG A 173 15.91 -23.97 3.56
N ALA A 174 14.92 -23.87 2.69
CA ALA A 174 14.08 -22.68 2.53
C ALA A 174 13.35 -22.33 3.85
N LEU A 175 12.71 -23.32 4.46
CA LEU A 175 11.90 -23.13 5.67
C LEU A 175 12.76 -22.79 6.90
N GLN A 176 13.98 -23.32 6.98
CA GLN A 176 14.98 -22.89 7.98
C GLN A 176 15.36 -21.42 7.82
N GLU A 177 15.55 -20.93 6.59
CA GLU A 177 15.80 -19.49 6.35
C GLU A 177 14.56 -18.65 6.70
N GLY A 178 13.36 -19.13 6.38
CA GLY A 178 12.10 -18.50 6.79
C GLY A 178 11.95 -18.39 8.32
N GLN A 179 12.33 -19.42 9.06
CA GLN A 179 12.31 -19.42 10.52
C GLN A 179 13.33 -18.42 11.11
N LYS A 180 14.51 -18.28 10.50
CA LYS A 180 15.52 -17.28 10.86
C LYS A 180 14.98 -15.87 10.67
N TYR A 181 14.40 -15.55 9.50
CA TYR A 181 13.80 -14.23 9.25
C TYR A 181 12.59 -13.93 10.15
N TYR A 182 11.78 -14.93 10.48
CA TYR A 182 10.69 -14.76 11.46
C TYR A 182 11.22 -14.45 12.87
N SER A 183 12.35 -15.06 13.25
CA SER A 183 13.03 -14.78 14.53
C SER A 183 13.66 -13.38 14.55
N GLU A 184 14.25 -12.94 13.43
CA GLU A 184 14.74 -11.56 13.26
C GLU A 184 13.58 -10.55 13.40
N ALA A 185 12.43 -10.81 12.76
CA ALA A 185 11.24 -9.99 12.88
C ALA A 185 10.72 -9.91 14.33
N LEU A 186 10.85 -10.98 15.13
CA LEU A 186 10.51 -10.99 16.56
C LEU A 186 11.42 -10.09 17.39
N GLU A 187 12.73 -10.05 17.13
CA GLU A 187 13.63 -9.12 17.81
C GLU A 187 13.37 -7.67 17.38
N LEU A 188 13.09 -7.44 16.08
CA LEU A 188 12.70 -6.12 15.57
C LEU A 188 11.39 -5.61 16.18
N CYS A 189 10.42 -6.47 16.51
CA CYS A 189 9.23 -6.09 17.30
C CYS A 189 9.62 -5.53 18.68
N LYS A 190 10.58 -6.17 19.38
CA LYS A 190 11.04 -5.71 20.70
C LYS A 190 11.77 -4.37 20.58
N ASP A 191 12.60 -4.20 19.57
CA ASP A 191 13.37 -2.97 19.37
C ASP A 191 12.50 -1.80 18.92
N TYR A 192 11.50 -2.04 18.07
CA TYR A 192 10.43 -1.07 17.77
C TYR A 192 9.73 -0.60 19.05
N GLY A 193 9.34 -1.54 19.93
CA GLY A 193 8.66 -1.22 21.19
C GLY A 193 9.49 -0.38 22.18
N LYS A 194 10.83 -0.42 22.08
CA LYS A 194 11.77 0.39 22.89
C LYS A 194 11.99 1.80 22.34
N GLN A 195 11.69 2.06 21.06
CA GLN A 195 11.98 3.36 20.46
C GLN A 195 11.10 4.47 21.06
N LYS A 196 11.72 5.64 21.24
CA LYS A 196 11.02 6.90 21.47
C LYS A 196 10.90 7.59 20.13
N GLY A 197 9.69 8.03 19.77
CA GLY A 197 9.44 8.67 18.48
C GLY A 197 7.96 9.02 18.29
N PRO A 198 7.59 9.62 17.15
CA PRO A 198 6.22 10.00 16.86
C PRO A 198 5.31 8.77 16.71
N GLY A 199 4.17 8.78 17.40
CA GLY A 199 3.15 7.71 17.36
C GLY A 199 2.89 7.07 18.73
N LYS A 200 2.01 6.06 18.75
CA LYS A 200 1.79 5.20 19.93
C LYS A 200 2.67 3.96 19.81
N SER A 201 3.42 3.62 20.85
CA SER A 201 4.15 2.34 20.92
C SER A 201 3.15 1.18 20.82
N ALA A 202 3.35 0.31 19.84
CA ALA A 202 2.47 -0.82 19.53
C ALA A 202 3.21 -2.15 19.70
N LYS A 203 2.53 -3.14 20.27
CA LYS A 203 3.06 -4.49 20.52
C LYS A 203 2.78 -5.40 19.34
N LEU A 204 3.48 -5.15 18.22
CA LEU A 204 3.27 -5.78 16.92
C LEU A 204 3.34 -7.31 16.99
N GLU A 205 4.13 -7.87 17.92
CA GLU A 205 4.24 -9.32 18.16
C GLU A 205 2.92 -9.97 18.61
N ARG A 206 1.97 -9.19 19.12
CA ARG A 206 0.66 -9.66 19.59
C ARG A 206 -0.40 -9.68 18.50
N HIS A 207 -0.18 -8.97 17.38
CA HIS A 207 -1.17 -8.86 16.32
C HIS A 207 -1.39 -10.20 15.60
N MET A 208 -2.63 -10.42 15.16
CA MET A 208 -3.04 -11.69 14.55
C MET A 208 -2.25 -12.06 13.28
N PHE A 209 -1.85 -11.08 12.47
CA PHE A 209 -1.02 -11.33 11.28
C PHE A 209 0.33 -11.94 11.66
N PHE A 210 0.96 -11.43 12.73
CA PHE A 210 2.27 -11.90 13.20
C PHE A 210 2.15 -13.30 13.82
N ARG A 211 1.19 -13.47 14.74
CA ARG A 211 0.98 -14.74 15.47
C ARG A 211 0.60 -15.92 14.59
N LYS A 212 0.00 -15.68 13.41
CA LYS A 212 -0.38 -16.75 12.46
C LYS A 212 0.82 -17.34 11.69
N LEU A 213 1.87 -16.57 11.40
CA LEU A 213 2.95 -17.03 10.51
C LEU A 213 3.88 -18.06 11.16
N GLY A 214 4.35 -17.82 12.39
CA GLY A 214 5.29 -18.72 13.06
C GLY A 214 4.80 -20.19 13.17
N PRO A 215 3.55 -20.44 13.60
CA PRO A 215 2.97 -21.79 13.62
C PRO A 215 2.73 -22.40 12.23
N VAL A 216 2.67 -21.62 11.15
CA VAL A 216 2.63 -22.15 9.78
C VAL A 216 4.03 -22.64 9.40
N ILE A 217 5.05 -21.77 9.45
CA ILE A 217 6.45 -22.10 9.12
C ILE A 217 6.90 -23.36 9.87
N LYS A 218 6.65 -23.42 11.19
CA LYS A 218 7.03 -24.58 12.02
C LYS A 218 6.37 -25.89 11.53
N ARG A 219 5.06 -25.89 11.28
CA ARG A 219 4.35 -27.12 10.83
C ARG A 219 4.77 -27.54 9.42
N THR A 220 5.03 -26.59 8.54
CA THR A 220 5.52 -26.86 7.18
C THR A 220 6.95 -27.44 7.22
N LEU A 221 7.84 -26.88 8.07
CA LEU A 221 9.19 -27.43 8.28
C LEU A 221 9.14 -28.86 8.82
N GLU A 222 8.39 -29.10 9.92
CA GLU A 222 8.23 -30.44 10.49
C GLU A 222 7.61 -31.45 9.50
N LYS A 223 6.77 -30.99 8.57
CA LYS A 223 6.25 -31.82 7.47
C LYS A 223 7.38 -32.21 6.50
N CYS A 224 8.14 -31.24 5.99
CA CYS A 224 9.25 -31.52 5.08
C CYS A 224 10.33 -32.40 5.74
N GLU A 225 10.64 -32.20 7.02
CA GLU A 225 11.59 -33.04 7.75
C GLU A 225 11.12 -34.50 7.88
N ARG A 226 9.82 -34.72 8.16
CA ARG A 226 9.23 -36.08 8.17
C ARG A 226 9.24 -36.73 6.79
N GLU A 227 8.84 -36.01 5.76
CA GLU A 227 8.79 -36.55 4.39
C GLU A 227 10.20 -36.84 3.86
N ASN A 228 11.18 -35.99 4.17
CA ASN A 228 12.59 -36.28 3.83
C ASN A 228 13.15 -37.46 4.63
N GLY A 229 12.74 -37.62 5.90
CA GLY A 229 13.17 -38.72 6.75
C GLY A 229 12.54 -40.08 6.43
N LEU A 230 11.45 -40.11 5.66
CA LEU A 230 10.68 -41.34 5.36
C LEU A 230 10.62 -41.70 3.86
N ILE A 231 10.77 -40.72 2.95
CA ILE A 231 10.51 -40.88 1.52
C ILE A 231 11.73 -40.46 0.70
N TYR A 232 12.15 -39.20 0.80
CA TYR A 232 13.08 -38.61 -0.16
C TYR A 232 14.56 -38.84 0.17
N HIS A 233 14.93 -38.81 1.47
CA HIS A 233 16.31 -38.93 1.96
C HIS A 233 17.32 -37.97 1.28
N GLU A 234 16.86 -36.81 0.81
CA GLU A 234 17.69 -35.81 0.17
C GLU A 234 18.62 -35.10 1.17
N LYS A 235 19.80 -34.73 0.69
CA LYS A 235 20.71 -33.88 1.45
C LYS A 235 20.19 -32.44 1.45
N VAL A 236 19.99 -31.89 2.65
CA VAL A 236 19.66 -30.47 2.84
C VAL A 236 20.85 -29.61 2.35
N PRO A 237 20.67 -28.69 1.39
CA PRO A 237 21.74 -27.79 0.94
C PRO A 237 22.21 -26.83 2.04
N TYR A 238 23.44 -26.34 1.93
CA TYR A 238 23.97 -25.33 2.86
C TYR A 238 23.39 -23.92 2.59
N ASP A 239 23.31 -23.53 1.32
CA ASP A 239 22.80 -22.23 0.90
C ASP A 239 21.28 -22.25 0.71
N PRO A 240 20.56 -21.16 1.05
CA PRO A 240 19.12 -21.07 0.83
C PRO A 240 18.80 -20.92 -0.66
N PRO A 241 17.65 -21.45 -1.13
CA PRO A 241 17.21 -21.22 -2.50
C PRO A 241 16.95 -19.73 -2.75
N LEU A 242 17.34 -19.27 -3.95
CA LEU A 242 17.22 -17.86 -4.31
C LEU A 242 15.75 -17.44 -4.49
N LEU A 243 15.36 -16.32 -3.89
CA LEU A 243 14.06 -15.72 -4.12
C LEU A 243 14.06 -14.99 -5.48
N GLU A 244 13.29 -15.52 -6.44
CA GLU A 244 13.17 -14.94 -7.78
C GLU A 244 12.20 -13.76 -7.83
N LYS A 245 12.65 -12.66 -8.45
CA LYS A 245 11.76 -11.61 -8.95
C LYS A 245 11.25 -12.02 -10.32
N ARG A 246 9.93 -12.17 -10.49
CA ARG A 246 9.36 -12.44 -11.82
C ARG A 246 9.04 -11.11 -12.49
N SER A 247 9.64 -10.88 -13.65
CA SER A 247 9.34 -9.75 -14.54
C SER A 247 7.84 -9.64 -14.86
N ASN A 248 7.13 -10.76 -14.91
CA ASN A 248 5.69 -10.85 -15.12
C ASN A 248 4.92 -11.21 -13.83
N THR A 249 5.29 -10.66 -12.67
CA THR A 249 4.51 -10.86 -11.43
C THR A 249 3.14 -10.17 -11.56
N TYR A 250 2.09 -10.94 -11.85
CA TYR A 250 0.73 -10.44 -11.84
C TYR A 250 0.30 -10.02 -10.43
N GLY A 251 -0.37 -8.86 -10.33
CA GLY A 251 -0.84 -8.34 -9.04
C GLY A 251 0.16 -7.45 -8.30
N LEU A 252 1.23 -6.98 -8.96
CA LEU A 252 2.03 -5.88 -8.43
C LEU A 252 1.21 -4.59 -8.36
N VAL A 253 1.27 -3.91 -7.22
CA VAL A 253 0.56 -2.67 -6.99
C VAL A 253 1.41 -1.49 -7.45
N CYS A 254 0.81 -0.61 -8.23
CA CYS A 254 1.31 0.74 -8.52
C CYS A 254 0.36 1.78 -7.91
N PRO A 255 0.85 2.97 -7.53
CA PRO A 255 0.00 4.11 -7.18
C PRO A 255 -1.06 4.39 -8.25
N GLU A 256 -2.21 4.93 -7.85
CA GLU A 256 -3.31 5.27 -8.77
C GLU A 256 -2.93 6.51 -9.62
N ASP A 257 -3.33 6.59 -10.89
CA ASP A 257 -3.08 7.79 -11.70
C ASP A 257 -4.13 8.86 -11.38
N LEU A 258 -3.86 9.67 -10.35
CA LEU A 258 -4.73 10.75 -9.89
C LEU A 258 -4.23 12.11 -10.43
N PRO A 259 -4.83 12.67 -11.49
CA PRO A 259 -4.52 14.03 -11.90
C PRO A 259 -5.08 15.04 -10.89
N LEU A 260 -4.43 16.21 -10.79
CA LEU A 260 -5.02 17.36 -10.12
C LEU A 260 -6.34 17.73 -10.82
N PRO A 261 -7.39 18.12 -10.09
CA PRO A 261 -8.58 18.69 -10.69
C PRO A 261 -8.22 19.98 -11.45
N GLY A 262 -8.90 20.22 -12.56
CA GLY A 262 -8.78 21.49 -13.28
C GLY A 262 -9.22 22.68 -12.40
N PRO A 263 -8.81 23.91 -12.74
CA PRO A 263 -9.25 25.10 -12.03
C PRO A 263 -10.78 25.21 -12.05
N SER A 264 -11.37 25.61 -10.93
CA SER A 264 -12.81 25.82 -10.82
C SER A 264 -13.29 26.84 -11.87
N SER A 265 -14.48 26.61 -12.45
CA SER A 265 -15.13 27.53 -13.40
C SER A 265 -15.40 28.93 -12.85
N LEU A 266 -15.32 29.11 -11.52
CA LEU A 266 -15.37 30.40 -10.86
C LEU A 266 -14.14 31.29 -11.16
N TRP A 267 -12.99 30.69 -11.52
CA TRP A 267 -11.76 31.41 -11.86
C TRP A 267 -11.79 31.95 -13.29
N THR A 268 -12.56 33.02 -13.47
CA THR A 268 -12.66 33.74 -14.76
C THR A 268 -11.59 34.83 -14.89
N PRO A 269 -11.26 35.28 -16.11
CA PRO A 269 -10.38 36.44 -16.32
C PRO A 269 -10.86 37.74 -15.63
N ILE A 270 -12.16 37.84 -15.34
CA ILE A 270 -12.73 38.97 -14.58
C ILE A 270 -12.32 38.89 -13.11
N VAL A 271 -12.39 37.70 -12.51
CA VAL A 271 -11.95 37.47 -11.12
C VAL A 271 -10.45 37.71 -10.97
N TYR A 272 -9.63 37.23 -11.90
CA TYR A 272 -8.19 37.51 -11.87
C TYR A 272 -7.88 39.02 -11.97
N LYS A 273 -8.61 39.78 -12.82
CA LYS A 273 -8.45 41.23 -12.93
C LYS A 273 -8.96 42.01 -11.70
N ALA A 274 -9.84 41.42 -10.89
CA ALA A 274 -10.31 42.03 -9.65
C ALA A 274 -9.30 41.92 -8.49
N ILE A 275 -8.30 41.03 -8.60
CA ILE A 275 -7.24 40.87 -7.60
C ILE A 275 -6.15 41.93 -7.86
N ASP A 276 -6.40 43.13 -7.32
CA ASP A 276 -5.49 44.27 -7.41
C ASP A 276 -4.38 44.19 -6.35
N LEU A 277 -3.24 43.59 -6.74
CA LEU A 277 -2.06 43.45 -5.88
C LEU A 277 -1.41 44.79 -5.50
N SER A 278 -1.72 45.90 -6.19
CA SER A 278 -1.12 47.21 -5.89
C SER A 278 -1.57 47.77 -4.53
N ARG A 279 -2.66 47.25 -3.96
CA ARG A 279 -3.20 47.65 -2.65
C ARG A 279 -2.58 46.92 -1.46
N VAL A 280 -1.83 45.86 -1.71
CA VAL A 280 -1.24 45.01 -0.66
C VAL A 280 0.09 45.61 -0.13
N THR A 281 0.78 46.41 -0.95
CA THR A 281 2.07 47.02 -0.60
C THR A 281 1.98 48.19 0.39
N SER A 282 0.78 48.73 0.64
CA SER A 282 0.57 49.90 1.51
C SER A 282 0.33 49.58 2.99
N THR A 283 0.15 48.31 3.36
CA THR A 283 0.02 47.89 4.77
C THR A 283 1.29 47.18 5.22
N SER A 284 1.99 47.77 6.18
CA SER A 284 3.13 47.16 6.87
C SER A 284 2.67 45.99 7.74
N ASP A 285 2.48 44.84 7.10
CA ASP A 285 2.24 43.57 7.79
C ASP A 285 3.45 43.26 8.71
N PRO A 286 3.27 43.04 10.02
CA PRO A 286 4.38 42.79 10.94
C PRO A 286 5.24 41.57 10.56
N ALA A 287 4.72 40.64 9.74
CA ALA A 287 5.50 39.53 9.19
C ALA A 287 6.56 39.97 8.14
N ASN A 288 6.40 41.13 7.49
CA ASN A 288 7.20 41.56 6.34
C ASN A 288 8.44 42.41 6.68
N SER A 289 8.71 42.66 7.97
CA SER A 289 9.84 43.49 8.42
C SER A 289 11.25 42.94 8.10
N ALA A 290 11.35 41.71 7.57
CA ALA A 290 12.62 41.07 7.19
C ALA A 290 12.80 40.83 5.67
N TYR A 291 11.75 40.90 4.85
CA TYR A 291 11.85 40.67 3.40
C TYR A 291 12.10 41.98 2.66
N LYS A 292 13.36 42.45 2.75
CA LYS A 292 13.89 43.40 1.79
C LYS A 292 13.94 42.69 0.44
N ILE A 293 13.02 43.01 -0.47
CA ILE A 293 13.09 42.57 -1.88
C ILE A 293 14.35 43.21 -2.48
N SER A 294 15.47 42.52 -2.38
CA SER A 294 16.67 42.84 -3.13
C SER A 294 16.41 42.44 -4.58
N CYS A 295 15.98 43.42 -5.37
CA CYS A 295 15.80 43.28 -6.80
C CYS A 295 17.02 42.59 -7.42
N ILE A 296 16.75 41.56 -8.20
CA ILE A 296 17.74 40.75 -8.93
C ILE A 296 18.71 41.66 -9.69
N ASN A 297 19.99 41.60 -9.35
CA ASN A 297 21.07 42.14 -10.17
C ASN A 297 22.17 41.09 -10.32
N ASP A 298 22.50 40.81 -11.59
CA ASP A 298 23.67 40.13 -12.13
C ASP A 298 24.18 38.83 -11.47
N SER A 299 23.72 37.70 -12.03
CA SER A 299 24.60 36.57 -12.33
C SER A 299 24.30 36.03 -13.74
N ASN A 300 25.32 35.97 -14.60
CA ASN A 300 25.14 35.67 -16.03
C ASN A 300 24.69 34.22 -16.32
N GLU A 301 24.78 33.32 -15.34
CA GLU A 301 24.35 31.93 -15.48
C GLU A 301 22.82 31.78 -15.56
N GLN A 302 22.04 32.64 -14.89
CA GLN A 302 20.57 32.57 -14.96
C GLN A 302 20.00 33.01 -16.32
N ARG A 303 20.73 33.83 -17.10
CA ARG A 303 20.32 34.19 -18.47
C ARG A 303 20.22 32.95 -19.37
N ALA A 304 21.11 31.97 -19.23
CA ALA A 304 21.08 30.74 -20.04
C ALA A 304 19.84 29.87 -19.78
N LEU A 305 19.36 29.82 -18.53
CA LEU A 305 18.12 29.11 -18.16
C LEU A 305 16.85 29.86 -18.57
N LEU A 306 16.88 31.20 -18.55
CA LEU A 306 15.77 32.03 -19.01
C LEU A 306 15.59 32.00 -20.53
N ASP A 307 16.67 31.85 -21.32
CA ASP A 307 16.61 31.78 -22.78
C ASP A 307 16.06 30.44 -23.33
N PHE A 308 16.02 29.39 -22.49
CA PHE A 308 15.48 28.08 -22.87
C PHE A 308 13.94 28.07 -22.91
N ARG A 309 13.28 28.85 -22.03
CA ARG A 309 11.80 28.89 -21.93
C ARG A 309 11.11 29.49 -23.17
N PRO A 310 11.58 30.61 -23.77
CA PRO A 310 11.03 31.13 -25.02
C PRO A 310 11.16 30.17 -26.22
N LYS A 311 12.21 29.34 -26.26
CA LYS A 311 12.42 28.36 -27.33
C LYS A 311 11.34 27.27 -27.32
N LEU A 312 11.14 26.63 -26.17
CA LEU A 312 10.13 25.57 -26.02
C LEU A 312 8.71 26.09 -26.35
N ILE A 313 8.39 27.32 -25.93
CA ILE A 313 7.09 27.96 -26.21
C ILE A 313 6.96 28.29 -27.70
N ARG A 314 8.01 28.78 -28.38
CA ARG A 314 7.97 29.00 -29.84
C ARG A 314 7.84 27.69 -30.62
N GLU A 315 8.56 26.64 -30.23
CA GLU A 315 8.46 25.32 -30.86
C GLU A 315 7.06 24.71 -30.68
N MET A 316 6.42 24.89 -29.52
CA MET A 316 5.01 24.50 -29.33
C MET A 316 4.06 25.34 -30.19
N ILE A 317 4.25 26.66 -30.28
CA ILE A 317 3.40 27.55 -31.10
C ILE A 317 3.52 27.23 -32.60
N GLU A 318 4.72 26.98 -33.12
CA GLU A 318 4.91 26.54 -34.50
C GLU A 318 4.34 25.14 -34.75
N LYS A 319 4.49 24.19 -33.81
CA LYS A 319 3.93 22.84 -33.91
C LYS A 319 2.39 22.80 -33.98
N TYR A 320 1.70 23.83 -33.47
CA TYR A 320 0.24 23.93 -33.47
C TYR A 320 -0.33 25.07 -34.34
N LYS A 321 0.50 25.84 -35.04
CA LYS A 321 0.05 26.77 -36.08
C LYS A 321 -0.59 26.00 -37.24
N GLY A 322 -1.81 26.38 -37.61
CA GLY A 322 -2.48 25.89 -38.83
C GLY A 322 -3.23 24.57 -38.72
N LYS A 323 -3.45 24.02 -37.51
CA LYS A 323 -4.41 22.92 -37.30
C LYS A 323 -5.72 23.46 -36.74
N GLU A 324 -6.76 23.52 -37.57
CA GLU A 324 -8.13 23.74 -37.09
C GLU A 324 -8.55 22.58 -36.19
N ILE A 325 -8.86 22.88 -34.93
CA ILE A 325 -9.50 21.93 -34.01
C ILE A 325 -11.01 22.12 -34.15
N LEU A 326 -11.63 21.29 -34.97
CA LEU A 326 -13.08 21.18 -35.06
C LEU A 326 -13.63 20.69 -33.70
N LEU A 327 -14.32 21.58 -32.99
CA LEU A 327 -15.12 21.22 -31.82
C LEU A 327 -16.52 20.75 -32.29
N PRO A 328 -17.02 19.58 -31.86
CA PRO A 328 -18.37 19.16 -32.19
C PRO A 328 -19.42 20.02 -31.47
N SER A 329 -20.44 20.46 -32.20
CA SER A 329 -21.56 21.25 -31.68
C SER A 329 -22.49 20.41 -30.80
N PRO A 330 -23.07 20.97 -29.72
CA PRO A 330 -24.03 20.26 -28.88
C PRO A 330 -25.47 20.44 -29.38
N GLU A 331 -26.09 19.41 -29.97
CA GLU A 331 -27.55 19.22 -29.90
C GLU A 331 -28.00 17.81 -30.34
N GLY A 332 -28.89 17.21 -29.55
CA GLY A 332 -29.36 15.82 -29.69
C GLY A 332 -30.31 15.47 -28.56
N ALA A 333 -31.48 16.12 -28.53
CA ALA A 333 -32.40 16.19 -27.39
C ALA A 333 -33.55 15.15 -27.41
N TRP A 334 -34.41 15.24 -26.37
CA TRP A 334 -35.73 14.59 -26.13
C TRP A 334 -35.71 13.14 -25.58
N SER A 335 -36.61 12.68 -24.68
CA SER A 335 -37.60 13.33 -23.77
C SER A 335 -38.00 12.35 -22.61
N VAL A 336 -38.14 12.77 -21.34
CA VAL A 336 -39.33 13.25 -20.57
C VAL A 336 -40.19 12.20 -19.84
N SER A 337 -40.50 12.48 -18.55
CA SER A 337 -41.52 11.88 -17.65
C SER A 337 -41.31 10.41 -17.20
N GLY A 338 -41.74 9.98 -16.00
CA GLY A 338 -42.26 10.69 -14.84
C GLY A 338 -43.59 10.14 -14.30
N SER A 339 -43.57 9.36 -13.21
CA SER A 339 -44.55 9.37 -12.10
C SER A 339 -44.46 8.14 -11.17
N ASN A 340 -44.69 8.40 -9.87
CA ASN A 340 -45.34 7.54 -8.86
C ASN A 340 -45.14 6.01 -8.86
N PHE A 341 -44.53 5.49 -7.79
CA PHE A 341 -45.31 4.67 -6.83
C PHE A 341 -44.76 4.71 -5.41
N LYS A 342 -45.65 4.87 -4.43
CA LYS A 342 -45.38 4.65 -2.99
C LYS A 342 -45.82 3.23 -2.61
N SER A 343 -45.19 2.73 -1.54
CA SER A 343 -45.78 1.87 -0.50
C SER A 343 -45.56 0.34 -0.58
N ARG A 344 -45.22 -0.21 0.61
CA ARG A 344 -45.41 -1.58 1.14
C ARG A 344 -44.68 -2.71 0.36
N PHE A 345 -43.99 -3.67 0.98
CA PHE A 345 -44.35 -4.43 2.18
C PHE A 345 -43.12 -5.00 2.93
N LEU A 346 -43.18 -4.99 4.26
CA LEU A 346 -42.67 -6.11 5.08
C LEU A 346 -43.84 -7.12 5.20
N PRO A 347 -43.57 -8.43 5.13
CA PRO A 347 -43.59 -9.28 6.36
C PRO A 347 -42.57 -10.45 6.26
N SER A 348 -42.40 -11.40 7.19
CA SER A 348 -42.53 -11.46 8.67
C SER A 348 -41.80 -12.74 9.16
N ARG A 349 -41.72 -12.96 10.48
CA ARG A 349 -41.18 -14.19 11.11
C ARG A 349 -42.13 -15.40 11.00
N SER A 350 -41.57 -16.57 11.40
CA SER A 350 -42.20 -17.84 11.84
C SER A 350 -42.76 -18.76 10.73
N SER A 351 -42.86 -20.09 10.87
CA SER A 351 -42.53 -21.02 11.98
C SER A 351 -42.38 -22.49 11.46
N LEU A 352 -41.66 -23.35 12.22
CA LEU A 352 -41.76 -24.83 12.37
C LEU A 352 -42.28 -25.73 11.20
N TYR A 353 -41.57 -26.83 10.90
CA TYR A 353 -42.01 -28.22 11.23
C TYR A 353 -40.91 -29.27 10.97
N MET A 354 -41.13 -30.52 11.41
CA MET A 354 -40.15 -31.64 11.53
C MET A 354 -40.56 -32.89 10.71
N ASN A 355 -39.58 -33.80 10.51
CA ASN A 355 -39.66 -35.27 10.32
C ASN A 355 -39.89 -35.94 8.93
N GLY A 356 -39.27 -37.14 8.80
CA GLY A 356 -39.46 -38.17 7.74
C GLY A 356 -38.42 -38.10 6.62
N VAL A 357 -37.40 -38.96 6.43
CA VAL A 357 -37.18 -40.41 6.66
C VAL A 357 -38.04 -41.32 5.75
N GLN A 358 -37.42 -41.87 4.69
CA GLN A 358 -37.42 -43.33 4.41
C GLN A 358 -36.45 -43.74 3.29
N ASP A 359 -35.99 -45.00 3.37
CA ASP A 359 -34.89 -45.62 2.63
C ASP A 359 -35.31 -46.39 1.37
N SER A 360 -34.35 -46.64 0.45
CA SER A 360 -34.00 -47.96 -0.16
C SER A 360 -33.12 -47.74 -1.42
N VAL A 361 -31.86 -48.23 -1.51
CA VAL A 361 -31.43 -49.61 -1.91
C VAL A 361 -31.76 -49.87 -3.41
N ASP A 362 -30.86 -50.23 -4.33
CA ASP A 362 -29.60 -51.01 -4.24
C ASP A 362 -28.60 -50.79 -5.42
N SER A 363 -27.50 -51.57 -5.43
CA SER A 363 -26.60 -51.96 -6.55
C SER A 363 -25.29 -51.19 -6.85
N GLN A 364 -24.19 -51.79 -6.36
CA GLN A 364 -22.78 -51.72 -6.81
C GLN A 364 -22.51 -52.85 -7.86
N PRO A 365 -21.33 -53.01 -8.53
CA PRO A 365 -19.98 -52.65 -8.04
C PRO A 365 -18.87 -52.23 -9.06
N ASN A 366 -17.69 -51.91 -8.47
CA ASN A 366 -16.31 -52.27 -8.87
C ASN A 366 -15.29 -51.22 -9.42
N THR A 367 -14.20 -51.07 -8.63
CA THR A 367 -12.81 -50.62 -8.96
C THR A 367 -12.51 -49.11 -9.15
N PRO A 368 -11.24 -48.65 -8.96
CA PRO A 368 -10.62 -48.58 -7.63
C PRO A 368 -9.99 -47.18 -7.36
N GLU A 369 -10.68 -46.31 -6.63
CA GLU A 369 -10.17 -44.99 -6.21
C GLU A 369 -10.01 -44.86 -4.67
N GLU A 370 -9.08 -45.62 -4.09
CA GLU A 370 -8.68 -45.45 -2.68
C GLU A 370 -7.26 -44.90 -2.57
N ARG A 371 -7.10 -43.59 -2.83
CA ARG A 371 -5.93 -42.77 -2.45
C ARG A 371 -6.20 -41.25 -2.52
N SER A 372 -7.32 -40.79 -1.96
CA SER A 372 -7.66 -39.35 -1.89
C SER A 372 -8.43 -38.93 -0.61
N ALA A 373 -8.56 -39.82 0.36
CA ALA A 373 -9.42 -39.63 1.54
C ALA A 373 -8.62 -39.37 2.82
N ASP A 374 -7.78 -38.32 2.87
CA ASP A 374 -7.14 -37.90 4.13
C ASP A 374 -6.81 -36.39 4.27
N PHE A 375 -7.41 -35.53 3.44
CA PHE A 375 -7.24 -34.06 3.51
C PHE A 375 -8.50 -33.32 4.00
N ARG A 376 -9.27 -33.96 4.89
CA ARG A 376 -10.45 -33.37 5.55
C ARG A 376 -10.40 -33.46 7.09
N HIS A 377 -9.36 -32.89 7.70
CA HIS A 377 -9.39 -32.53 9.13
C HIS A 377 -8.58 -31.25 9.38
N GLY A 378 -9.18 -30.28 10.08
CA GLY A 378 -8.53 -28.99 10.40
C GLY A 378 -9.38 -27.73 10.24
N LEU A 379 -10.66 -27.85 9.87
CA LEU A 379 -11.56 -26.71 9.66
C LEU A 379 -12.99 -26.98 10.16
N GLU A 380 -13.15 -27.36 11.43
CA GLU A 380 -14.33 -27.05 12.25
C GLU A 380 -14.10 -27.46 13.73
N LEU A 381 -14.05 -26.47 14.63
CA LEU A 381 -14.43 -26.66 16.04
C LEU A 381 -14.88 -25.31 16.62
N LYS A 382 -16.03 -25.30 17.30
CA LYS A 382 -16.83 -24.11 17.61
C LYS A 382 -16.57 -23.57 19.02
N MET A 383 -16.79 -22.25 19.15
CA MET A 383 -17.33 -21.50 20.30
C MET A 383 -17.13 -22.04 21.73
N LEU A 384 -16.40 -21.23 22.53
CA LEU A 384 -16.55 -20.88 23.97
C LEU A 384 -15.21 -20.19 24.34
N GLU A 385 -15.12 -19.01 24.98
CA GLU A 385 -16.07 -18.20 25.73
C GLU A 385 -16.00 -16.70 25.37
N LYS A 386 -17.02 -15.94 25.79
CA LYS A 386 -16.94 -14.47 25.91
C LYS A 386 -16.10 -14.10 27.14
N THR A 387 -15.17 -13.15 27.02
CA THR A 387 -15.17 -11.94 27.86
C THR A 387 -14.20 -10.86 27.36
N SER A 388 -14.66 -9.61 27.43
CA SER A 388 -13.91 -8.34 27.42
C SER A 388 -12.71 -8.17 26.49
N LEU A 389 -12.80 -7.16 25.61
CA LEU A 389 -11.97 -5.96 25.77
C LEU A 389 -12.60 -4.76 25.06
N GLN A 390 -12.96 -3.74 25.83
CA GLN A 390 -13.07 -2.37 25.33
C GLN A 390 -11.64 -1.82 25.19
N LEU A 391 -11.33 -1.17 24.05
CA LEU A 391 -10.55 0.08 23.88
C LEU A 391 -9.92 0.18 22.48
#